data_AF-A0A519JHN8-F1
#
_entry.id   AF-A0A519JHN8-F1
#
_cell.length_a   1.000
_cell.length_b   1.000
_cell.length_c   1.000
_cell.angle_alpha   90.00
_cell.angle_beta   90.00
_cell.angle_gamma   90.00
#
_symmetry.space_group_name_H-M   'P 1'
#
loop_
_entity.id
_entity.type
_entity.pdbx_description
1 polymer ?
#
loop_
_entity_poly.entity_id
_entity_poly.type
_entity_poly.pdbx_seq_one_letter_code
_entity_poly.pdbx_strand_id
1 'polypeptide(L)'
;MRKILLFAILAVSAVQAQEVKIIKNENANDLKIASLPYYSYGKGLGITTPDSLFQLNMRVRMQNRVTYYENEGQDGFFEAQVRRLRLRFDGFVANPKFLYVIQLSFGAGDVGSVKPGENLNVIRDAMFYYRPNKHWQLGFGVTKLPGTRQTVNSSGALQLTDRSINNFKFGVDRDFGFHFANLNEFDNKFSYNFKGAVTLGEGRNWTTNTSNSNLK
;
A
#
# COMPACT_ATOMS: atom_id res chain seq x y z
N MET A 1 41.47 16.61 -0.86
CA MET A 1 41.41 15.24 -1.44
C MET A 1 40.22 14.38 -0.98
N ARG A 2 39.50 14.68 0.12
CA ARG A 2 38.33 13.89 0.58
C ARG A 2 37.01 14.05 -0.21
N LYS A 3 36.84 15.11 -1.01
CA LYS A 3 35.59 15.37 -1.76
C LYS A 3 35.49 14.65 -3.11
N ILE A 4 36.62 14.18 -3.65
CA ILE A 4 36.66 13.45 -4.95
C ILE A 4 36.28 11.98 -4.74
N LEU A 5 36.54 11.41 -3.55
CA LEU A 5 36.21 10.03 -3.23
C LEU A 5 34.68 9.78 -3.16
N LEU A 6 33.90 10.77 -2.70
CA LEU A 6 32.43 10.64 -2.61
C LEU A 6 31.75 10.66 -3.99
N PHE A 7 32.33 11.34 -4.98
CA PHE A 7 31.79 11.36 -6.34
C PHE A 7 32.09 10.04 -7.09
N ALA A 8 33.22 9.40 -6.79
CA ALA A 8 33.56 8.10 -7.36
C ALA A 8 32.65 6.98 -6.83
N ILE A 9 32.20 7.05 -5.57
CA ILE A 9 31.31 6.04 -4.97
C ILE A 9 29.88 6.15 -5.53
N LEU A 10 29.39 7.36 -5.86
CA LEU A 10 28.07 7.53 -6.49
C LEU A 10 28.02 7.10 -7.97
N ALA A 11 29.13 7.14 -8.69
CA ALA A 11 29.18 6.77 -10.10
C ALA A 11 29.13 5.25 -10.34
N VAL A 12 29.60 4.44 -9.37
CA VAL A 12 29.66 2.97 -9.50
C VAL A 12 28.29 2.31 -9.28
N SER A 13 27.35 2.95 -8.58
CA SER A 13 25.99 2.41 -8.39
C SER A 13 25.08 2.51 -9.63
N ALA A 14 25.51 3.18 -10.71
CA ALA A 14 24.67 3.40 -11.89
C ALA A 14 24.87 2.38 -13.03
N VAL A 15 25.82 1.44 -12.94
CA VAL A 15 26.26 0.61 -14.09
C VAL A 15 25.93 -0.90 -13.97
N GLN A 16 25.15 -1.33 -12.99
CA GLN A 16 24.69 -2.74 -12.89
C GLN A 16 23.19 -2.84 -13.15
N ALA A 17 22.76 -2.51 -14.38
CA ALA A 17 21.53 -3.04 -14.93
C ALA A 17 21.82 -4.42 -15.51
N GLN A 18 21.54 -5.48 -14.74
CA GLN A 18 21.65 -6.86 -15.24
C GLN A 18 20.59 -7.08 -16.33
N GLU A 19 21.02 -7.35 -17.57
CA GLU A 19 20.19 -8.01 -18.57
C GLU A 19 19.85 -9.42 -18.07
N VAL A 20 18.58 -9.67 -17.78
CA VAL A 20 18.08 -11.01 -17.43
C VAL A 20 18.02 -11.84 -18.71
N LYS A 21 19.07 -12.61 -18.98
CA LYS A 21 19.01 -13.70 -19.98
C LYS A 21 18.18 -14.85 -19.40
N ILE A 22 16.96 -15.00 -19.91
CA ILE A 22 16.08 -16.12 -19.59
C ILE A 22 16.67 -17.38 -20.26
N ILE A 23 17.30 -18.24 -19.45
CA ILE A 23 17.69 -19.58 -19.85
C ILE A 23 16.39 -20.40 -19.91
N LYS A 24 15.93 -20.76 -21.12
CA LYS A 24 14.88 -21.77 -21.31
C LYS A 24 15.53 -23.13 -21.11
N ASN A 25 15.11 -23.86 -20.08
CA ASN A 25 15.42 -25.28 -19.94
C ASN A 25 14.53 -26.04 -20.94
N GLU A 26 15.14 -26.60 -21.98
CA GLU A 26 14.52 -27.58 -22.84
C GLU A 26 14.66 -28.95 -22.15
N ASN A 27 13.55 -29.69 -22.03
CA ASN A 27 13.40 -31.01 -21.39
C ASN A 27 12.92 -30.99 -19.93
N ALA A 28 11.62 -30.72 -19.74
CA ALA A 28 10.87 -31.25 -18.61
C ALA A 28 9.60 -31.91 -19.16
N ASN A 29 9.43 -33.20 -18.86
CA ASN A 29 8.29 -34.01 -19.30
C ASN A 29 6.96 -33.38 -18.90
N ASP A 30 6.19 -32.94 -19.90
CA ASP A 30 4.88 -32.30 -19.78
C ASP A 30 3.82 -33.25 -19.19
N LEU A 31 3.71 -33.28 -17.86
CA LEU A 31 2.37 -33.21 -17.28
C LEU A 31 1.85 -31.83 -17.66
N LYS A 32 0.75 -31.75 -18.42
CA LYS A 32 0.05 -30.49 -18.70
C LYS A 32 -0.32 -29.82 -17.38
N ILE A 33 0.58 -28.98 -16.88
CA ILE A 33 0.34 -28.13 -15.72
C ILE A 33 -0.78 -27.20 -16.17
N ALA A 34 -1.96 -27.42 -15.61
CA ALA A 34 -3.11 -26.58 -15.80
C ALA A 34 -2.65 -25.13 -15.60
N SER A 35 -2.55 -24.40 -16.72
CA SER A 35 -2.66 -22.94 -16.77
C SER A 35 -1.89 -22.21 -15.67
N LEU A 36 -0.58 -22.15 -15.83
CA LEU A 36 0.25 -21.34 -14.95
C LEU A 36 -0.24 -19.88 -14.97
N PRO A 37 -0.44 -19.26 -13.81
CA PRO A 37 -0.84 -17.87 -13.72
C PRO A 37 0.13 -16.93 -14.47
N TYR A 38 -0.42 -15.90 -15.11
CA TYR A 38 0.39 -14.88 -15.78
C TYR A 38 1.24 -14.09 -14.77
N TYR A 39 2.55 -14.36 -14.77
CA TYR A 39 3.54 -13.67 -13.94
C TYR A 39 3.98 -12.35 -14.60
N SER A 40 3.95 -11.24 -13.87
CA SER A 40 4.42 -9.93 -14.35
C SER A 40 5.48 -9.36 -13.43
N TYR A 41 6.73 -9.31 -13.89
CA TYR A 41 7.83 -8.70 -13.15
C TYR A 41 7.60 -7.20 -12.94
N GLY A 42 7.86 -6.69 -11.74
CA GLY A 42 7.76 -5.26 -11.39
C GLY A 42 6.39 -4.76 -10.88
N LYS A 43 5.31 -5.53 -11.03
CA LYS A 43 3.96 -5.17 -10.52
C LYS A 43 3.47 -6.02 -9.34
N GLY A 44 4.31 -6.93 -8.86
CA GLY A 44 3.98 -7.92 -7.84
C GLY A 44 3.96 -9.33 -8.41
N LEU A 45 3.55 -10.29 -7.59
CA LEU A 45 3.27 -11.65 -8.03
C LEU A 45 1.77 -11.74 -8.36
N GLY A 46 1.46 -11.74 -9.64
CA GLY A 46 0.11 -11.89 -10.17
C GLY A 46 -0.23 -13.35 -10.44
N ILE A 47 -1.40 -13.78 -9.99
CA ILE A 47 -2.03 -15.06 -10.25
C ILE A 47 -3.39 -14.80 -10.86
N THR A 48 -3.59 -15.19 -12.11
CA THR A 48 -4.90 -15.13 -12.78
C THR A 48 -5.32 -16.54 -13.13
N THR A 49 -6.55 -16.87 -12.75
CA THR A 49 -7.19 -18.12 -13.15
C THR A 49 -7.40 -18.17 -14.66
N PRO A 50 -7.47 -19.36 -15.26
CA PRO A 50 -7.42 -19.52 -16.72
C PRO A 50 -8.71 -19.08 -17.37
N ASP A 51 -9.81 -19.28 -16.64
CA ASP A 51 -11.15 -18.81 -16.95
C ASP A 51 -11.31 -17.29 -16.76
N SER A 52 -10.26 -16.60 -16.28
CA SER A 52 -10.24 -15.16 -16.00
C SER A 52 -11.35 -14.71 -15.03
N LEU A 53 -11.87 -15.61 -14.19
CA LEU A 53 -12.88 -15.28 -13.18
C LEU A 53 -12.26 -14.70 -11.92
N PHE A 54 -11.00 -15.02 -11.65
CA PHE A 54 -10.30 -14.60 -10.44
C PHE A 54 -8.88 -14.13 -10.74
N GLN A 55 -8.51 -13.02 -10.11
CA GLN A 55 -7.15 -12.51 -10.09
C GLN A 55 -6.73 -12.22 -8.65
N LEU A 56 -5.49 -12.57 -8.33
CA LEU A 56 -4.78 -12.24 -7.10
C LEU A 56 -3.43 -11.62 -7.45
N ASN A 57 -3.15 -10.43 -6.97
CA ASN A 57 -1.85 -9.79 -7.09
C ASN A 57 -1.29 -9.56 -5.69
N MET A 58 -0.11 -10.12 -5.43
CA MET A 58 0.61 -10.00 -4.16
C MET A 58 1.77 -9.02 -4.29
N ARG A 59 1.85 -8.06 -3.37
CA ARG A 59 2.93 -7.08 -3.31
C ARG A 59 3.48 -6.97 -1.90
N VAL A 60 4.78 -7.17 -1.78
CA VAL A 60 5.52 -6.96 -0.53
C VAL A 60 6.24 -5.63 -0.61
N ARG A 61 6.23 -4.88 0.49
CA ARG A 61 7.03 -3.68 0.63
C ARG A 61 7.67 -3.61 2.00
N MET A 62 8.99 -3.46 2.01
CA MET A 62 9.78 -3.26 3.21
C MET A 62 10.57 -1.95 3.11
N GLN A 63 10.65 -1.23 4.23
CA GLN A 63 11.46 -0.02 4.37
C GLN A 63 12.13 -0.01 5.73
N ASN A 64 13.46 -0.10 5.72
CA ASN A 64 14.31 0.06 6.89
C ASN A 64 14.70 1.54 7.01
N ARG A 65 14.80 2.03 8.25
CA ARG A 65 15.21 3.40 8.55
C ARG A 65 16.19 3.37 9.71
N VAL A 66 17.29 4.11 9.54
CA VAL A 66 18.17 4.51 10.63
C VAL A 66 18.11 6.03 10.71
N THR A 67 17.91 6.56 11.90
CA THR A 67 17.84 8.01 12.16
C THR A 67 18.78 8.34 13.30
N TYR A 68 19.61 9.34 13.10
CA TYR A 68 20.45 9.91 14.15
C TYR A 68 19.78 11.19 14.65
N TYR A 69 19.66 11.30 15.96
CA TYR A 69 19.09 12.44 16.64
C TYR A 69 20.19 13.13 17.42
N GLU A 70 20.26 14.45 17.29
CA GLU A 70 21.15 15.32 18.06
C GLU A 70 20.32 16.53 18.47
N ASN A 71 19.99 16.58 19.76
CA ASN A 71 19.21 17.67 20.34
C ASN A 71 20.15 18.51 21.22
N GLU A 72 19.91 19.82 21.28
CA GLU A 72 20.69 20.72 22.12
C GLU A 72 20.65 20.27 23.59
N GLY A 73 21.82 20.04 24.18
CA GLY A 73 21.96 19.61 25.58
C GLY A 73 21.66 18.13 25.85
N GLN A 74 21.55 17.28 24.81
CA GLN A 74 21.38 15.84 24.95
C GLN A 74 22.44 15.07 24.15
N ASP A 75 22.83 13.91 24.65
CA ASP A 75 23.71 13.01 23.90
C ASP A 75 22.99 12.50 22.64
N GLY A 76 23.72 12.52 21.53
CA GLY A 76 23.19 12.03 20.26
C GLY A 76 22.87 10.53 20.34
N PHE A 77 21.77 10.10 19.74
CA PHE A 77 21.36 8.70 19.73
C PHE A 77 20.90 8.24 18.35
N PHE A 78 20.95 6.92 18.13
CA PHE A 78 20.49 6.28 16.89
C PHE A 78 19.19 5.52 17.12
N GLU A 79 18.27 5.64 16.19
CA GLU A 79 17.05 4.86 16.10
C GLU A 79 17.09 4.03 14.81
N ALA A 80 17.12 2.70 14.95
CA ALA A 80 17.03 1.78 13.82
C ALA A 80 15.71 1.00 13.89
N GLN A 81 14.94 1.03 12.80
CA GLN A 81 13.67 0.31 12.74
C GLN A 81 13.29 -0.12 11.32
N VAL A 82 12.47 -1.18 11.24
CA VAL A 82 11.68 -1.48 10.05
C VAL A 82 10.46 -0.56 10.03
N ARG A 83 10.65 0.65 9.50
CA ARG A 83 9.63 1.71 9.51
C ARG A 83 8.32 1.31 8.83
N ARG A 84 8.38 0.50 7.76
CA ARG A 84 7.21 0.00 7.02
C ARG A 84 7.46 -1.43 6.56
N LEU A 85 6.59 -2.35 6.94
CA LEU A 85 6.50 -3.70 6.36
C LEU A 85 5.04 -3.93 5.98
N ARG A 86 4.77 -4.10 4.68
CA ARG A 86 3.41 -4.16 4.16
C ARG A 86 3.24 -5.30 3.17
N LEU A 87 2.14 -6.01 3.32
CA LEU A 87 1.65 -7.01 2.39
C LEU A 87 0.38 -6.47 1.77
N ARG A 88 0.31 -6.43 0.44
CA ARG A 88 -0.88 -6.02 -0.28
C ARG A 88 -1.33 -7.13 -1.21
N PHE A 89 -2.60 -7.48 -1.11
CA PHE A 89 -3.31 -8.41 -1.95
C PHE A 89 -4.40 -7.61 -2.67
N ASP A 90 -4.42 -7.65 -3.99
CA ASP A 90 -5.47 -7.00 -4.76
C ASP A 90 -5.78 -7.76 -6.03
N GLY A 91 -7.00 -7.62 -6.51
CA GLY A 91 -7.44 -8.32 -7.72
C GLY A 91 -8.94 -8.20 -7.88
N PHE A 92 -9.52 -9.19 -8.56
CA PHE A 92 -10.96 -9.24 -8.79
C PHE A 92 -11.50 -10.67 -8.62
N VAL A 93 -12.80 -10.77 -8.41
CA VAL A 93 -13.51 -12.05 -8.22
C VAL A 93 -14.78 -12.09 -9.06
N ALA A 94 -15.03 -13.22 -9.72
CA ALA A 94 -16.08 -13.50 -10.71
C ALA A 94 -16.08 -12.59 -11.96
N ASN A 95 -15.94 -11.28 -11.79
CA ASN A 95 -15.93 -10.29 -12.85
C ASN A 95 -14.92 -9.18 -12.53
N PRO A 96 -14.15 -8.66 -13.51
CA PRO A 96 -13.25 -7.53 -13.31
C PRO A 96 -13.89 -6.24 -12.74
N LYS A 97 -15.23 -6.16 -12.73
CA LYS A 97 -15.98 -5.08 -12.06
C LYS A 97 -15.99 -5.20 -10.54
N PHE A 98 -15.79 -6.39 -9.98
CA PHE A 98 -15.78 -6.66 -8.54
C PHE A 98 -14.35 -6.83 -8.05
N LEU A 99 -13.78 -5.76 -7.51
CA LEU A 99 -12.38 -5.73 -7.09
C LEU A 99 -12.27 -5.82 -5.58
N TYR A 100 -11.17 -6.36 -5.10
CA TYR A 100 -10.83 -6.34 -3.68
C TYR A 100 -9.43 -5.79 -3.47
N VAL A 101 -9.22 -5.15 -2.32
CA VAL A 101 -7.91 -4.70 -1.88
C VAL A 101 -7.79 -5.00 -0.39
N ILE A 102 -6.79 -5.80 -0.04
CA ILE A 102 -6.40 -6.09 1.33
C ILE A 102 -4.95 -5.63 1.48
N GLN A 103 -4.70 -4.77 2.46
CA GLN A 103 -3.37 -4.33 2.82
C GLN A 103 -3.15 -4.50 4.31
N LEU A 104 -2.16 -5.32 4.65
CA LEU A 104 -1.69 -5.55 6.01
C LEU A 104 -0.40 -4.78 6.25
N SER A 105 -0.21 -4.32 7.46
CA SER A 105 0.93 -3.51 7.87
C SER A 105 1.46 -3.97 9.21
N PHE A 106 2.76 -4.23 9.28
CA PHE A 106 3.44 -4.77 10.46
C PHE A 106 4.57 -3.87 10.99
N GLY A 107 4.79 -2.71 10.37
CA GLY A 107 5.77 -1.74 10.88
C GLY A 107 5.32 -1.19 12.24
N ALA A 108 6.27 -0.98 13.17
CA ALA A 108 5.98 -0.53 14.54
C ALA A 108 5.10 0.72 14.57
N GLY A 109 5.42 1.73 13.77
CA GLY A 109 4.62 2.96 13.65
C GLY A 109 3.29 2.82 12.89
N ASP A 110 2.98 1.66 12.32
CA ASP A 110 1.71 1.40 11.61
C ASP A 110 0.73 0.56 12.47
N VAL A 111 1.24 -0.38 13.28
CA VAL A 111 0.45 -1.26 14.18
C VAL A 111 0.06 -0.55 15.47
N GLY A 112 0.94 0.30 16.00
CA GLY A 112 0.78 0.92 17.32
C GLY A 112 1.28 0.05 18.46
N SER A 113 1.40 0.63 19.65
CA SER A 113 1.78 -0.10 20.86
C SER A 113 0.63 -0.96 21.36
N VAL A 114 0.94 -2.12 21.93
CA VAL A 114 -0.06 -2.95 22.63
C VAL A 114 -0.57 -2.17 23.83
N LYS A 115 -1.88 -1.93 23.86
CA LYS A 115 -2.56 -1.37 25.02
C LYS A 115 -3.69 -2.32 25.44
N PRO A 116 -3.84 -2.61 26.73
CA PRO A 116 -4.95 -3.45 27.21
C PRO A 116 -6.30 -2.89 26.74
N GLY A 117 -7.07 -3.70 26.03
CA GLY A 117 -8.40 -3.32 25.54
C GLY A 117 -8.45 -2.57 24.20
N GLU A 118 -7.32 -2.26 23.57
CA GLU A 118 -7.29 -1.68 22.21
C GLU A 118 -6.85 -2.73 21.17
N ASN A 119 -7.49 -2.71 20.00
CA ASN A 119 -7.12 -3.58 18.89
C ASN A 119 -5.83 -3.10 18.20
N LEU A 120 -5.00 -4.05 17.74
CA LEU A 120 -3.81 -3.73 16.96
C LEU A 120 -4.16 -3.27 15.54
N ASN A 121 -3.50 -2.24 15.04
CA ASN A 121 -3.83 -1.67 13.73
C ASN A 121 -3.11 -2.36 12.56
N VAL A 122 -3.28 -3.67 12.45
CA VAL A 122 -2.66 -4.50 11.40
C VAL A 122 -3.34 -4.29 10.04
N ILE A 123 -4.66 -4.18 10.03
CA ILE A 123 -5.43 -3.94 8.81
C ILE A 123 -5.29 -2.47 8.42
N ARG A 124 -4.75 -2.24 7.23
CA ARG A 124 -4.55 -0.90 6.70
C ARG A 124 -5.63 -0.54 5.69
N ASP A 125 -5.81 -1.37 4.68
CA ASP A 125 -6.89 -1.23 3.72
C ASP A 125 -7.59 -2.61 3.63
N ALA A 126 -8.91 -2.68 3.71
CA ALA A 126 -9.69 -3.88 3.47
C ALA A 126 -11.00 -3.44 2.82
N MET A 127 -11.01 -3.48 1.49
CA MET A 127 -12.08 -2.93 0.67
C MET A 127 -12.57 -3.94 -0.34
N PHE A 128 -13.87 -3.94 -0.54
CA PHE A 128 -14.50 -4.43 -1.74
C PHE A 128 -14.93 -3.23 -2.59
N TYR A 129 -14.73 -3.32 -3.90
CA TYR A 129 -15.12 -2.29 -4.85
C TYR A 129 -15.99 -2.88 -5.95
N TYR A 130 -17.03 -2.14 -6.31
CA TYR A 130 -17.79 -2.34 -7.53
C TYR A 130 -17.55 -1.18 -8.50
N ARG A 131 -17.08 -1.52 -9.70
CA ARG A 131 -16.82 -0.58 -10.79
C ARG A 131 -17.71 -0.91 -11.99
N PRO A 132 -18.95 -0.39 -12.06
CA PRO A 132 -19.87 -0.70 -13.15
C PRO A 132 -19.33 -0.24 -14.52
N ASN A 133 -18.56 0.84 -14.52
CA ASN A 133 -17.89 1.43 -15.69
C ASN A 133 -16.59 2.13 -15.28
N LYS A 134 -15.91 2.78 -16.23
CA LYS A 134 -14.63 3.46 -16.00
C LYS A 134 -14.76 4.67 -15.06
N HIS A 135 -15.92 5.33 -15.04
CA HIS A 135 -16.15 6.57 -14.31
C HIS A 135 -16.56 6.34 -12.86
N TRP A 136 -17.41 5.35 -12.59
CA TRP A 136 -17.94 5.12 -11.24
C TRP A 136 -17.20 4.01 -10.52
N GLN A 137 -16.86 4.28 -9.26
CA GLN A 137 -16.33 3.30 -8.32
C GLN A 137 -17.07 3.45 -7.00
N LEU A 138 -17.70 2.38 -6.57
CA LEU A 138 -18.35 2.26 -5.27
C LEU A 138 -17.53 1.29 -4.43
N GLY A 139 -17.34 1.58 -3.16
CA GLY A 139 -16.54 0.75 -2.27
C GLY A 139 -17.16 0.62 -0.90
N PHE A 140 -16.91 -0.51 -0.26
CA PHE A 140 -17.31 -0.77 1.11
C PHE A 140 -16.16 -1.42 1.88
N GLY A 141 -15.90 -0.92 3.07
CA GLY A 141 -14.84 -1.40 3.95
C GLY A 141 -13.99 -0.26 4.52
N VAL A 142 -12.75 -0.58 4.92
CA VAL A 142 -11.81 0.39 5.48
C VAL A 142 -10.75 0.78 4.46
N THR A 143 -10.61 2.08 4.19
CA THR A 143 -9.54 2.63 3.34
C THR A 143 -9.30 4.09 3.66
N LYS A 144 -8.37 4.70 2.94
CA LYS A 144 -8.08 6.13 3.09
C LYS A 144 -9.29 6.97 2.76
N LEU A 145 -9.63 7.90 3.64
CA LEU A 145 -10.65 8.90 3.37
C LEU A 145 -10.17 9.88 2.28
N PRO A 146 -11.09 10.38 1.43
CA PRO A 146 -10.78 11.40 0.44
C PRO A 146 -10.53 12.75 1.13
N GLY A 147 -9.30 12.94 1.61
CA GLY A 147 -8.83 14.18 2.24
C GLY A 147 -7.62 14.76 1.53
N THR A 148 -6.60 15.15 2.31
CA THR A 148 -5.37 15.75 1.79
C THR A 148 -4.68 14.86 0.75
N ARG A 149 -4.22 15.48 -0.36
CA ARG A 149 -3.54 14.77 -1.46
C ARG A 149 -2.31 13.99 -0.99
N GLN A 150 -1.56 14.52 -0.03
CA GLN A 150 -0.37 13.87 0.54
C GLN A 150 -0.71 12.59 1.33
N THR A 151 -1.86 12.53 2.02
CA THR A 151 -2.37 11.31 2.70
C THR A 151 -2.73 10.24 1.68
N VAL A 152 -3.46 10.63 0.64
CA VAL A 152 -3.95 9.72 -0.41
C VAL A 152 -2.78 9.17 -1.23
N ASN A 153 -1.73 9.96 -1.46
CA ASN A 153 -0.56 9.50 -2.17
C ASN A 153 0.12 8.31 -1.45
N SER A 154 0.57 7.35 -2.25
CA SER A 154 1.26 6.17 -1.74
C SER A 154 2.52 6.62 -1.03
N SER A 155 2.78 6.06 0.16
CA SER A 155 4.02 6.38 0.88
C SER A 155 5.28 5.93 0.12
N GLY A 156 5.15 5.16 -0.96
CA GLY A 156 6.28 4.70 -1.79
C GLY A 156 6.60 5.67 -2.92
N ALA A 157 5.70 6.62 -3.17
CA ALA A 157 5.85 7.69 -4.14
C ALA A 157 6.04 9.06 -3.44
N LEU A 158 6.47 9.06 -2.17
CA LEU A 158 6.85 10.28 -1.47
C LEU A 158 8.28 10.64 -1.86
N GLN A 159 8.50 11.93 -2.12
CA GLN A 159 9.84 12.46 -2.37
C GLN A 159 10.69 12.51 -1.10
N LEU A 160 10.07 12.78 0.04
CA LEU A 160 10.71 12.80 1.37
C LEU A 160 10.39 11.52 2.15
N THR A 161 11.21 11.24 3.17
CA THR A 161 11.10 10.05 4.02
C THR A 161 9.75 9.95 4.73
N ASP A 162 9.22 11.10 5.14
CA ASP A 162 7.95 11.25 5.85
C ASP A 162 7.07 12.36 5.25
N ARG A 163 5.82 12.41 5.69
CA ARG A 163 4.86 13.44 5.27
C ARG A 163 5.05 14.72 6.08
N SER A 164 4.50 15.81 5.58
CA SER A 164 4.52 17.10 6.28
C SER A 164 3.83 17.01 7.65
N ILE A 165 4.24 17.88 8.57
CA ILE A 165 3.61 18.01 9.89
C ILE A 165 2.12 18.36 9.79
N ASN A 166 1.74 19.15 8.77
CA ASN A 166 0.34 19.48 8.49
C ASN A 166 -0.48 18.22 8.18
N ASN A 167 0.05 17.33 7.34
CA ASN A 167 -0.61 16.07 7.04
C ASN A 167 -0.66 15.15 8.26
N PHE A 168 0.36 15.16 9.11
CA PHE A 168 0.37 14.35 10.32
C PHE A 168 -0.70 14.81 11.33
N LYS A 169 -0.86 16.13 11.50
CA LYS A 169 -1.80 16.72 12.47
C LYS A 169 -3.25 16.73 11.99
N PHE A 170 -3.50 17.02 10.72
CA PHE A 170 -4.86 17.26 10.19
C PHE A 170 -5.32 16.22 9.17
N GLY A 171 -4.54 15.17 8.94
CA GLY A 171 -4.90 14.11 8.02
C GLY A 171 -5.99 13.20 8.61
N VAL A 172 -7.08 13.03 7.88
CA VAL A 172 -8.22 12.15 8.25
C VAL A 172 -7.93 10.64 8.09
N ASP A 173 -6.68 10.25 7.83
CA ASP A 173 -6.20 8.93 7.41
C ASP A 173 -7.27 7.98 6.83
N ARG A 174 -7.81 7.06 7.63
CA ARG A 174 -8.63 5.93 7.22
C ARG A 174 -9.76 5.68 8.17
N ASP A 175 -10.86 5.20 7.62
CA ASP A 175 -12.03 4.82 8.39
C ASP A 175 -12.85 3.77 7.63
N PHE A 176 -13.71 3.06 8.36
CA PHE A 176 -14.63 2.06 7.79
C PHE A 176 -15.92 2.72 7.32
N GLY A 177 -16.34 2.43 6.09
CA GLY A 177 -17.66 2.83 5.62
C GLY A 177 -17.86 2.64 4.12
N PHE A 178 -18.77 3.45 3.58
CA PHE A 178 -19.09 3.49 2.15
C PHE A 178 -18.30 4.59 1.47
N HIS A 179 -17.64 4.24 0.37
CA HIS A 179 -16.83 5.15 -0.43
C HIS A 179 -17.39 5.21 -1.84
N PHE A 180 -17.34 6.39 -2.45
CA PHE A 180 -17.68 6.55 -3.86
C PHE A 180 -16.69 7.48 -4.56
N ALA A 181 -16.49 7.22 -5.84
CA ALA A 181 -15.71 8.07 -6.70
C ALA A 181 -16.33 8.13 -8.09
N ASN A 182 -16.38 9.34 -8.63
CA ASN A 182 -16.62 9.62 -10.03
C ASN A 182 -15.32 10.15 -10.64
N LEU A 183 -14.79 9.44 -11.63
CA LEU A 183 -13.48 9.68 -12.23
C LEU A 183 -13.63 10.17 -13.67
N ASN A 184 -13.14 11.37 -13.96
CA ASN A 184 -13.13 11.94 -15.31
C ASN A 184 -11.71 12.37 -15.66
N GLU A 185 -10.92 11.38 -16.05
CA GLU A 185 -9.52 11.54 -16.45
C GLU A 185 -9.42 11.49 -17.97
N PHE A 186 -8.72 12.46 -18.54
CA PHE A 186 -8.56 12.65 -19.97
C PHE A 186 -7.13 13.07 -20.28
N ASP A 187 -6.54 12.54 -21.35
CA ASP A 187 -5.15 12.81 -21.69
C ASP A 187 -4.94 14.21 -22.27
N ASN A 188 -5.88 14.66 -23.11
CA ASN A 188 -5.75 15.91 -23.90
C ASN A 188 -6.64 17.05 -23.40
N LYS A 189 -7.27 16.91 -22.23
CA LYS A 189 -8.13 17.97 -21.66
C LYS A 189 -8.12 17.90 -20.13
N PHE A 190 -8.65 18.95 -19.52
CA PHE A 190 -8.72 19.06 -18.07
C PHE A 190 -9.43 17.86 -17.44
N SER A 191 -8.76 17.23 -16.48
CA SER A 191 -9.26 16.07 -15.72
C SER A 191 -9.81 16.50 -14.36
N TYR A 192 -10.92 15.91 -13.94
CA TYR A 192 -11.53 16.20 -12.65
C TYR A 192 -12.16 14.94 -12.04
N ASN A 193 -12.05 14.81 -10.72
CA ASN A 193 -12.51 13.65 -9.99
C ASN A 193 -13.28 14.09 -8.75
N PHE A 194 -14.46 13.50 -8.54
CA PHE A 194 -15.22 13.66 -7.30
C PHE A 194 -15.06 12.40 -6.47
N LYS A 195 -14.66 12.55 -5.21
CA LYS A 195 -14.48 11.42 -4.28
C LYS A 195 -15.10 11.78 -2.95
N GLY A 196 -15.89 10.86 -2.40
CA GLY A 196 -16.57 11.05 -1.13
C GLY A 196 -16.64 9.74 -0.35
N ALA A 197 -16.93 9.85 0.94
CA ALA A 197 -17.14 8.72 1.81
C ALA A 197 -18.12 9.08 2.93
N VAL A 198 -18.89 8.10 3.37
CA VAL A 198 -19.72 8.15 4.58
C VAL A 198 -19.22 7.03 5.49
N THR A 199 -18.67 7.40 6.63
CA THR A 199 -17.94 6.50 7.52
C THR A 199 -18.37 6.64 8.97
N LEU A 200 -17.90 5.72 9.83
CA LEU A 200 -18.31 5.63 11.23
C LEU A 200 -17.71 6.74 12.12
N GLY A 201 -16.58 7.31 11.72
CA GLY A 201 -15.84 8.33 12.47
C GLY A 201 -14.81 7.76 13.46
N GLU A 202 -14.67 6.45 13.55
CA GLU A 202 -13.93 5.76 14.62
C GLU A 202 -12.52 5.33 14.22
N GLY A 203 -12.19 5.44 12.92
CA GLY A 203 -10.86 5.17 12.42
C GLY A 203 -10.61 3.70 12.09
N ARG A 204 -9.38 3.21 12.33
CA ARG A 204 -8.98 1.85 11.98
C ARG A 204 -9.36 0.85 13.07
N ASN A 205 -9.77 -0.35 12.63
CA ASN A 205 -9.92 -1.53 13.47
C ASN A 205 -10.84 -1.36 14.69
N TRP A 206 -11.90 -0.57 14.51
CA TRP A 206 -12.96 -0.35 15.49
C TRP A 206 -14.00 -1.47 15.41
N THR A 207 -14.39 -2.02 16.57
CA THR A 207 -15.32 -3.17 16.65
C THR A 207 -16.70 -2.82 17.20
N THR A 208 -16.87 -1.72 17.95
CA THR A 208 -18.16 -1.47 18.64
C THR A 208 -18.39 -0.01 19.02
N ASN A 209 -19.55 0.54 18.66
CA ASN A 209 -19.99 1.88 19.06
C ASN A 209 -20.71 1.88 20.43
N THR A 210 -20.43 0.93 21.31
CA THR A 210 -21.13 0.82 22.59
C THR A 210 -20.19 0.36 23.70
N SER A 211 -20.13 1.14 24.78
CA SER A 211 -19.35 0.84 26.00
C SER A 211 -19.75 -0.47 26.70
N ASN A 212 -20.83 -1.11 26.25
CA ASN A 212 -21.47 -2.29 26.84
C ASN A 212 -21.48 -3.53 25.93
N SER A 213 -20.79 -3.53 24.79
CA SER A 213 -20.69 -4.77 24.01
C SER A 213 -19.66 -5.70 24.63
N ASN A 214 -20.09 -6.89 25.06
CA ASN A 214 -19.19 -8.00 25.43
C ASN A 214 -18.42 -8.59 24.22
N LEU A 215 -18.47 -7.94 23.07
CA LEU A 215 -17.68 -8.26 21.89
C LEU A 215 -16.29 -7.64 22.09
N LYS A 216 -15.42 -8.41 22.74
CA LYS A 216 -13.98 -8.19 22.73
C LYS A 216 -13.41 -8.54 21.35
#